data_AF-A0A952I353-F1
#
_entry.id   AF-A0A952I353-F1
#
_cell.length_a   1.000
_cell.length_b   1.000
_cell.length_c   1.000
_cell.angle_alpha   90.00
_cell.angle_beta   90.00
_cell.angle_gamma   90.00
#
_symmetry.space_group_name_H-M   'P 1'
#
loop_
_entity.id
_entity.type
_entity.pdbx_description
1 polymer ?
#
loop_
_entity_poly.entity_id
_entity_poly.type
_entity_poly.pdbx_seq_one_letter_code
_entity_poly.pdbx_strand_id
1 'polypeptide(L)' 'VEMAVHTKALLNQLNIPTYHFHKEQDAEELDLILKHTYMSNKPVAILTDASFWQGY' A
#
# COMPACT_ATOMS: atom_id res chain seq x y z
N VAL A 1 -8.85 8.38 6.35
CA VAL A 1 -7.72 9.10 6.99
C VAL A 1 -7.25 8.46 8.30
N GLU A 2 -8.07 8.17 9.32
CA GLU A 2 -7.54 7.63 10.62
C GLU A 2 -6.95 6.20 10.59
N MET A 3 -7.56 5.27 9.85
CA MET A 3 -7.15 3.85 9.82
C MET A 3 -5.72 3.64 9.28
N ALA A 4 -5.28 4.51 8.37
CA ALA A 4 -3.92 4.48 7.82
C ALA A 4 -2.88 4.99 8.82
N VAL A 5 -3.23 5.88 9.77
CA VAL A 5 -2.25 6.48 10.70
C VAL A 5 -1.74 5.44 11.70
N HIS A 6 -2.64 4.67 12.29
CA HIS A 6 -2.30 3.69 13.33
C HIS A 6 -1.64 2.46 12.71
N THR A 7 -2.16 1.99 11.57
CA THR A 7 -1.62 0.84 10.85
C THR A 7 -0.25 1.14 10.25
N LYS A 8 -0.05 2.33 9.66
CA LYS A 8 1.25 2.72 9.08
C LYS A 8 2.35 2.82 10.13
N ALA A 9 2.03 3.28 11.34
CA ALA A 9 2.98 3.31 12.45
C ALA A 9 3.45 1.90 12.82
N LEU A 10 2.53 0.94 12.93
CA LEU A 10 2.86 -0.46 13.21
C LEU A 10 3.67 -1.11 12.08
N LEU A 11 3.28 -0.89 10.82
CA LEU A 11 4.00 -1.42 9.65
C LEU A 11 5.44 -0.89 9.59
N ASN A 12 5.65 0.38 9.94
CA ASN A 12 6.97 0.97 10.02
C ASN A 12 7.82 0.33 11.14
N GLN A 13 7.24 0.00 12.29
CA GLN A 13 7.92 -0.73 13.37
C GLN A 13 8.32 -2.16 12.98
N LEU A 14 7.52 -2.80 12.12
CA LEU A 14 7.80 -4.12 11.57
C LEU A 14 8.73 -4.08 10.35
N ASN A 15 9.21 -2.90 9.98
CA ASN A 15 10.02 -2.64 8.79
C ASN A 15 9.38 -3.15 7.49
N ILE A 16 8.04 -3.07 7.41
CA ILE A 16 7.27 -3.46 6.23
C ILE A 16 7.10 -2.23 5.32
N PRO A 17 7.63 -2.24 4.10
CA PRO A 17 7.40 -1.16 3.14
C PRO A 17 5.89 -0.97 2.92
N THR A 18 5.44 0.28 2.96
CA THR A 18 4.02 0.62 2.93
C THR A 18 3.75 1.67 1.85
N TYR A 19 2.82 1.37 0.95
CA TYR A 19 2.32 2.29 -0.08
C TYR A 19 0.88 2.67 0.24
N HIS A 20 0.49 3.91 -0.09
CA HIS A 20 -0.88 4.40 0.13
C HIS A 20 -1.43 4.92 -1.19
N PHE A 21 -2.44 4.23 -1.71
CA PHE A 21 -3.11 4.59 -2.95
C PHE A 21 -4.31 5.48 -2.65
N HIS A 22 -4.27 6.69 -3.21
CA HIS A 22 -5.25 7.75 -3.02
C HIS A 22 -6.10 7.99 -4.27
N LYS A 23 -5.54 7.76 -5.46
CA LYS A 23 -6.20 7.96 -6.77
C LYS A 23 -6.03 6.72 -7.64
N GLU A 24 -6.96 6.48 -8.55
CA GLU A 24 -6.99 5.27 -9.38
C GLU A 24 -5.66 5.01 -10.12
N GLN A 25 -4.97 6.07 -10.56
CA GLN A 25 -3.67 5.96 -11.24
C GLN A 25 -2.56 5.35 -10.37
N ASP A 26 -2.68 5.40 -9.03
CA ASP A 26 -1.70 4.77 -8.15
C ASP A 26 -1.71 3.23 -8.31
N ALA A 27 -2.81 2.64 -8.81
CA ALA A 27 -2.88 1.22 -9.13
C ALA A 27 -1.94 0.82 -10.29
N GLU A 28 -1.49 1.76 -11.12
CA GLU A 28 -0.50 1.50 -12.18
C GLU A 28 0.85 1.04 -11.59
N GLU A 29 1.17 1.44 -10.35
CA GLU A 29 2.40 1.02 -9.67
C GLU A 29 2.32 -0.41 -9.10
N LEU A 30 1.13 -1.01 -9.04
CA LEU A 30 0.89 -2.29 -8.37
C LEU A 30 1.71 -3.43 -8.98
N ASP A 31 1.83 -3.50 -10.31
CA ASP A 31 2.59 -4.55 -10.99
C ASP A 31 4.08 -4.52 -10.60
N LEU A 32 4.67 -3.33 -10.54
CA LEU A 32 6.06 -3.15 -10.12
C LEU A 32 6.26 -3.52 -8.65
N ILE A 33 5.33 -3.10 -7.79
CA ILE A 33 5.36 -3.43 -6.36
C ILE A 33 5.29 -4.95 -6.16
N LEU A 34 4.40 -5.65 -6.85
CA LEU A 34 4.29 -7.11 -6.77
C LEU A 34 5.55 -7.81 -7.25
N LYS A 35 6.14 -7.36 -8.38
CA LYS A 35 7.42 -7.90 -8.87
C LYS A 35 8.54 -7.72 -7.84
N HIS A 36 8.67 -6.53 -7.26
CA HIS A 36 9.68 -6.27 -6.22
C HIS A 36 9.44 -7.11 -4.96
N THR A 37 8.18 -7.25 -4.53
CA THR A 37 7.77 -8.08 -3.38
C THR A 37 8.14 -9.54 -3.61
N TYR A 38 7.85 -10.09 -4.79
CA TYR A 38 8.21 -11.44 -5.17
C TYR A 38 9.72 -11.66 -5.20
N MET A 39 10.48 -10.75 -5.82
CA MET A 39 11.94 -10.86 -5.92
C MET A 39 12.65 -10.72 -4.57
N SER A 40 12.15 -9.86 -3.69
CA SER A 40 12.77 -9.60 -2.38
C SER A 40 12.35 -10.61 -1.31
N ASN A 41 11.32 -11.43 -1.56
CA ASN A 41 10.70 -12.36 -0.61
C ASN A 41 10.37 -11.71 0.74
N LYS A 42 9.97 -10.44 0.70
CA LYS A 42 9.59 -9.63 1.88
C LYS A 42 8.18 -9.11 1.70
N PRO A 43 7.37 -9.05 2.77
CA PRO A 43 6.02 -8.51 2.70
C PRO A 43 6.04 -7.01 2.39
N VAL A 44 5.03 -6.55 1.66
CA VAL A 44 4.72 -5.14 1.41
C VAL A 44 3.26 -4.92 1.76
N ALA A 45 2.96 -3.78 2.39
CA ALA A 45 1.60 -3.37 2.68
C ALA A 45 1.12 -2.31 1.68
N ILE A 46 -0.09 -2.48 1.16
CA ILE A 46 -0.77 -1.49 0.34
C ILE A 46 -2.02 -1.06 1.09
N LEU A 47 -2.09 0.23 1.39
CA LEU A 47 -3.26 0.88 1.97
C LEU A 47 -4.01 1.59 0.84
N THR A 48 -5.33 1.54 0.86
CA THR A 48 -6.19 2.25 -0.10
C THR A 48 -7.21 3.07 0.69
N ASP A 49 -7.60 4.22 0.16
CA ASP A 49 -8.76 4.94 0.68
C ASP A 49 -10.05 4.10 0.53
N ALA A 50 -11.03 4.33 1.42
CA ALA A 50 -12.28 3.55 1.42
C ALA A 50 -13.08 3.70 0.11
N SER A 51 -12.95 4.85 -0.55
CA SER A 51 -13.57 5.16 -1.84
C SER A 51 -12.73 4.73 -3.04
N PHE A 52 -11.54 4.17 -2.84
CA PHE A 52 -10.56 3.96 -3.92
C PHE A 52 -11.11 3.12 -5.08
N TRP A 53 -11.83 2.03 -4.79
CA TRP A 53 -12.39 1.13 -5.79
C TRP A 53 -13.81 1.50 -6.24
N GLN A 54 -14.37 2.61 -5.73
CA GLN A 54 -15.75 3.00 -6.06
C GLN A 54 -15.87 3.74 -7.40
N GLY A 55 -14.75 4.12 -8.03
CA GLY A 55 -14.73 5.02 -9.19
C GLY A 55 -15.12 6.45 -8.77
N TYR A 56 -14.51 7.47 -9.40
CA TYR A 56 -14.88 8.87 -9.15
C TYR A 56 -16.21 9.24 -9.80
#